data_AF-A0A9D7HVG7-F1
#
_entry.id   AF-A0A9D7HVG7-F1
#
_cell.length_a   1.000
_cell.length_b   1.000
_cell.length_c   1.000
_cell.angle_alpha   90.00
_cell.angle_beta   90.00
_cell.angle_gamma   90.00
#
_symmetry.space_group_name_H-M   'P 1'
#
loop_
_entity.id
_entity.type
_entity.pdbx_description
1 polymer ?
#
loop_
_entity_poly.entity_id
_entity_poly.type
_entity_poly.pdbx_seq_one_letter_code
_entity_poly.pdbx_strand_id
1 'polypeptide(L)'
;MSLGVLAFVGSFVINIMKGESAPAPDSAEAIVPMALRVQILNGCGIAGAASTFSRHVKTNAGPDFIVDVLDEGNFESFQQEKTLLIARKAKHDHAARFAAKIGLSPDRISFKELESNFYDIDYSLVVGADYEKLIALKKPN
;
A
#
# COMPACT_ATOMS: atom_id res chain seq x y z
N MET A 1 -1.62 -60.26 4.00
CA MET A 1 -1.21 -59.09 4.81
C MET A 1 0.11 -58.56 4.27
N SER A 2 0.09 -57.38 3.65
CA SER A 2 1.18 -56.42 3.38
C SER A 2 0.51 -55.35 2.48
N LEU A 3 0.01 -54.22 2.98
CA LEU A 3 0.74 -53.00 3.38
C LEU A 3 1.85 -52.69 2.35
N GLY A 4 1.92 -51.57 1.64
CA GLY A 4 1.21 -50.30 1.62
C GLY A 4 2.12 -49.29 0.88
N VAL A 5 1.58 -48.11 0.58
CA VAL A 5 2.29 -46.87 0.15
C VAL A 5 2.71 -46.81 -1.33
N LEU A 6 1.82 -46.18 -2.12
CA LEU A 6 2.17 -45.57 -3.40
C LEU A 6 2.77 -44.18 -3.08
N ALA A 7 4.09 -44.04 -3.20
CA ALA A 7 4.77 -42.76 -3.03
C ALA A 7 4.56 -41.88 -4.28
N PHE A 8 3.88 -40.75 -4.10
CA PHE A 8 3.74 -39.72 -5.13
C PHE A 8 5.07 -38.95 -5.18
N VAL A 9 5.94 -39.28 -6.14
CA VAL A 9 7.18 -38.55 -6.36
C VAL A 9 6.84 -37.24 -7.08
N GLY A 10 6.73 -36.16 -6.32
CA GLY A 10 6.62 -34.81 -6.88
C GLY A 10 7.96 -34.38 -7.47
N SER A 11 8.00 -34.12 -8.77
CA SER A 11 9.15 -33.52 -9.44
C SER A 11 9.30 -32.05 -9.03
N PHE A 12 10.04 -31.79 -7.95
CA PHE A 12 10.61 -30.47 -7.70
C PHE A 12 11.98 -30.41 -8.37
N VAL A 13 12.01 -29.88 -9.60
CA VAL A 13 13.27 -29.53 -10.27
C VAL A 13 13.69 -28.16 -9.74
N ILE A 14 14.52 -28.14 -8.68
CA ILE A 14 15.21 -26.91 -8.28
C ILE A 14 16.45 -26.79 -9.15
N ASN A 15 16.41 -25.85 -10.10
CA ASN A 15 17.55 -25.57 -10.97
C ASN A 15 18.54 -24.67 -10.21
N ILE A 16 19.47 -25.27 -9.45
CA ILE A 16 20.57 -24.53 -8.82
C ILE A 16 21.70 -24.41 -9.84
N MET A 17 21.73 -23.31 -10.58
CA MET A 17 22.91 -22.92 -11.35
C MET A 17 24.00 -22.48 -10.39
N LYS A 18 25.11 -23.22 -10.45
CA LYS A 18 26.34 -23.08 -9.68
C LYS A 18 27.03 -21.76 -10.04
N GLY A 19 27.43 -21.00 -9.03
CA GLY A 19 28.00 -19.67 -9.18
C GLY A 19 29.43 -19.64 -9.74
N GLU A 20 29.73 -18.55 -10.43
CA GLU A 20 31.07 -17.99 -10.60
C GLU A 20 30.90 -16.46 -10.64
N SER A 21 31.46 -15.78 -9.64
CA SER A 21 31.33 -14.33 -9.47
C SER A 21 32.07 -13.58 -10.59
N ALA A 22 31.31 -12.97 -11.50
CA ALA A 22 31.81 -11.79 -12.22
C ALA A 22 31.59 -10.56 -11.31
N PRO A 23 32.56 -9.66 -11.13
CA PRO A 23 32.30 -8.39 -10.46
C PRO A 23 31.38 -7.56 -11.37
N ALA A 24 30.13 -7.39 -10.95
CA ALA A 24 29.19 -6.50 -11.63
C ALA A 24 29.67 -5.04 -11.49
N PRO A 25 29.57 -4.22 -12.54
CA PRO A 25 29.92 -2.80 -12.49
C PRO A 25 28.95 -2.07 -11.55
N ASP A 26 29.48 -1.17 -10.71
CA ASP A 26 28.79 -0.23 -9.82
C ASP A 26 27.33 -0.56 -9.52
N SER A 27 27.13 -1.25 -8.39
CA SER A 27 25.82 -1.68 -7.91
C SER A 27 24.98 -0.45 -7.57
N ALA A 28 24.09 -0.03 -8.48
CA ALA A 28 22.90 0.68 -8.08
C ALA A 28 22.20 -0.23 -7.06
N GLU A 29 22.21 0.15 -5.78
CA GLU A 29 21.54 -0.60 -4.72
C GLU A 29 20.12 -0.91 -5.18
N ALA A 30 19.76 -2.19 -5.25
CA ALA A 30 18.43 -2.59 -5.65
C ALA A 30 17.43 -1.99 -4.63
N ILE A 31 16.63 -1.01 -5.07
CA ILE A 31 15.59 -0.41 -4.24
C ILE A 31 14.56 -1.51 -3.97
N VAL A 32 14.58 -2.05 -2.74
CA VAL A 32 13.53 -2.99 -2.30
C VAL A 32 12.29 -2.16 -1.96
N PRO A 33 11.17 -2.32 -2.69
CA PRO A 33 9.94 -1.59 -2.41
C PRO A 33 9.40 -1.97 -1.03
N MET A 34 8.88 -0.98 -0.30
CA MET A 34 8.22 -1.24 0.98
C MET A 34 6.76 -1.64 0.75
N ALA A 35 6.33 -2.75 1.36
CA ALA A 35 4.93 -3.14 1.38
C ALA A 35 4.15 -2.28 2.40
N LEU A 36 3.05 -1.69 1.97
CA LEU A 36 2.15 -0.87 2.79
C LEU A 36 0.75 -1.49 2.79
N ARG A 37 0.22 -1.74 3.98
CA ARG A 37 -1.14 -2.21 4.19
C ARG A 37 -2.03 -1.03 4.51
N VAL A 38 -3.01 -0.76 3.67
CA VAL A 38 -3.84 0.44 3.79
C VAL A 38 -5.32 0.11 3.72
N GLN A 39 -6.12 0.92 4.42
CA GLN A 39 -7.57 0.98 4.23
C GLN A 39 -7.95 2.35 3.66
N ILE A 40 -9.04 2.39 2.91
CA ILE A 40 -9.50 3.62 2.24
C ILE A 40 -10.96 3.86 2.62
N LEU A 41 -11.21 5.00 3.25
CA LEU A 41 -12.48 5.32 3.90
C LEU A 41 -13.12 6.55 3.24
N ASN A 42 -14.37 6.43 2.82
CA ASN A 42 -15.15 7.52 2.27
C ASN A 42 -15.56 8.49 3.39
N GLY A 43 -14.90 9.64 3.45
CA GLY A 43 -15.19 10.71 4.40
C GLY A 43 -16.03 11.86 3.83
N CYS A 44 -16.31 11.88 2.54
CA CYS A 44 -17.09 12.97 1.90
C CYS A 44 -18.52 12.57 1.53
N GLY A 45 -18.89 11.29 1.67
CA GLY A 45 -20.24 10.79 1.41
C GLY A 45 -20.59 10.61 -0.07
N ILE A 46 -19.67 10.92 -0.98
CA ILE A 46 -19.87 10.70 -2.43
C ILE A 46 -19.70 9.21 -2.73
N ALA A 47 -20.72 8.60 -3.34
CA ALA A 47 -20.68 7.19 -3.71
C ALA A 47 -19.49 6.89 -4.65
N GLY A 48 -18.70 5.87 -4.31
CA GLY A 48 -17.54 5.46 -5.11
C GLY A 48 -16.26 6.30 -4.90
N ALA A 49 -16.27 7.30 -4.02
CA ALA A 49 -15.07 8.12 -3.75
C ALA A 49 -13.88 7.27 -3.23
N ALA A 50 -14.14 6.38 -2.26
CA ALA A 50 -13.11 5.46 -1.73
C ALA A 50 -12.51 4.57 -2.82
N SER A 51 -13.35 3.95 -3.65
CA SER A 51 -12.90 3.06 -4.73
C SER A 51 -12.14 3.81 -5.83
N THR A 52 -12.58 5.03 -6.17
CA THR A 52 -11.88 5.89 -7.13
C THR A 52 -10.51 6.28 -6.60
N PHE A 53 -10.42 6.67 -5.33
CA PHE A 53 -9.15 7.03 -4.71
C PHE A 53 -8.23 5.81 -4.49
N SER A 54 -8.79 4.62 -4.25
CA SER A 54 -8.05 3.34 -4.21
C SER A 54 -7.27 3.09 -5.49
N ARG A 55 -7.91 3.30 -6.64
CA ARG A 55 -7.26 3.20 -7.94
C ARG A 55 -6.14 4.23 -8.09
N HIS A 56 -6.38 5.48 -7.67
CA HIS A 56 -5.38 6.54 -7.69
C HIS A 56 -4.13 6.18 -6.87
N VAL A 57 -4.33 5.69 -5.65
CA VAL A 57 -3.25 5.27 -4.74
C VAL A 57 -2.42 4.15 -5.37
N LYS A 58 -3.08 3.08 -5.85
CA LYS A 58 -2.40 1.93 -6.48
C LYS A 58 -1.58 2.34 -7.71
N THR A 59 -2.08 3.26 -8.53
CA THR A 59 -1.38 3.74 -9.73
C THR A 59 -0.21 4.68 -9.39
N ASN A 60 -0.32 5.50 -8.35
CA ASN A 60 0.62 6.60 -8.09
C ASN A 60 1.67 6.31 -7.01
N ALA A 61 1.54 5.21 -6.26
CA ALA A 61 2.51 4.82 -5.24
C ALA A 61 3.95 4.72 -5.78
N GLY A 62 4.10 4.33 -7.05
CA GLY A 62 5.39 4.24 -7.73
C GLY A 62 6.24 3.06 -7.26
N PRO A 63 7.50 2.96 -7.70
CA PRO A 63 8.35 1.81 -7.43
C PRO A 63 8.83 1.71 -5.98
N ASP A 64 8.67 2.77 -5.18
CA ASP A 64 9.11 2.81 -3.78
C ASP A 64 8.18 1.99 -2.85
N PHE A 65 6.92 1.79 -3.26
CA PHE A 65 5.86 1.25 -2.41
C PHE A 65 5.01 0.21 -3.15
N ILE A 66 4.85 -0.97 -2.55
CA ILE A 66 3.83 -1.94 -2.94
C ILE A 66 2.64 -1.73 -2.01
N VAL A 67 1.50 -1.29 -2.55
CA VAL A 67 0.33 -0.94 -1.74
C VAL A 67 -0.73 -2.04 -1.79
N ASP A 68 -0.98 -2.66 -0.64
CA ASP A 68 -2.06 -3.61 -0.43
C ASP A 68 -3.26 -2.90 0.21
N VAL A 69 -4.34 -2.75 -0.55
CA VAL A 69 -5.59 -2.15 -0.05
C VAL A 69 -6.42 -3.28 0.55
N LEU A 70 -6.44 -3.35 1.88
CA LEU A 70 -7.11 -4.41 2.63
C LEU A 70 -8.62 -4.19 2.75
N ASP A 71 -9.04 -2.93 2.78
CA ASP A 71 -10.44 -2.57 3.01
C ASP A 71 -10.81 -1.23 2.35
N GLU A 72 -12.03 -1.17 1.83
CA GLU A 72 -12.68 0.03 1.29
C GLU A 72 -14.03 0.20 1.99
N GLY A 73 -14.24 1.33 2.65
CA GLY A 73 -15.42 1.52 3.49
C GLY A 73 -15.85 2.97 3.63
N ASN A 74 -16.72 3.21 4.61
CA ASN A 74 -17.14 4.55 5.00
C ASN A 74 -16.37 5.00 6.24
N PHE A 75 -16.06 6.30 6.30
CA PHE A 75 -15.57 6.90 7.53
C PHE A 75 -16.73 7.12 8.52
N GLU A 76 -16.40 7.34 9.80
CA GLU A 76 -17.39 7.57 10.86
C GLU A 76 -18.27 8.81 10.60
N SER A 77 -17.77 9.76 9.80
CA SER A 77 -18.52 10.94 9.36
C SER A 77 -18.29 11.24 7.88
N PHE A 78 -19.28 11.88 7.23
CA PHE A 78 -19.23 12.28 5.82
C PHE A 78 -18.92 13.78 5.61
N GLN A 79 -18.28 14.43 6.59
CA GLN A 79 -18.01 15.88 6.58
C GLN A 79 -16.55 16.22 6.24
N GLN A 80 -15.80 15.26 5.71
CA GLN A 80 -14.40 15.47 5.39
C GLN A 80 -14.24 16.25 4.09
N GLU A 81 -13.87 17.51 4.24
CA GLU A 81 -13.56 18.41 3.11
C GLU A 81 -12.21 18.06 2.46
N LYS A 82 -11.24 17.69 3.29
CA LYS A 82 -9.86 17.39 2.87
C LYS A 82 -9.55 15.92 3.05
N THR A 83 -8.91 15.34 2.05
CA THR A 83 -8.34 14.00 2.13
C THR A 83 -7.16 13.97 3.10
N LEU A 84 -7.13 12.98 3.98
CA LEU A 84 -6.16 12.82 5.07
C LEU A 84 -5.49 11.44 5.04
N LEU A 85 -4.23 11.40 5.45
CA LEU A 85 -3.49 10.17 5.73
C LEU A 85 -3.35 10.01 7.24
N ILE A 86 -3.92 8.95 7.81
CA ILE A 86 -3.81 8.63 9.22
C ILE A 86 -2.84 7.47 9.40
N ALA A 87 -1.70 7.74 9.99
CA ALA A 87 -0.71 6.77 10.39
C ALA A 87 -1.19 5.99 11.64
N ARG A 88 -1.18 4.65 11.57
CA ARG A 88 -1.74 3.77 12.61
C ARG A 88 -0.71 3.14 13.55
N LYS A 89 0.59 3.27 13.25
CA LYS A 89 1.72 2.80 14.06
C LYS A 89 2.66 3.97 14.37
N ALA A 90 3.30 3.98 15.54
CA ALA A 90 4.03 5.16 16.01
C ALA A 90 5.32 5.46 15.21
N LYS A 91 5.93 4.44 14.58
CA LYS A 91 7.18 4.55 13.82
C LYS A 91 6.92 4.49 12.32
N HIS A 92 6.36 5.57 11.79
CA HIS A 92 5.96 5.66 10.38
C HIS A 92 6.82 6.66 9.61
N ASP A 93 8.11 6.35 9.49
CA ASP A 93 9.14 7.19 8.85
C ASP A 93 8.89 7.46 7.35
N HIS A 94 7.91 6.76 6.78
CA HIS A 94 7.58 6.80 5.36
C HIS A 94 6.25 7.47 5.04
N ALA A 95 5.49 7.92 6.05
CA ALA A 95 4.17 8.53 5.85
C ALA A 95 4.25 9.74 4.90
N ALA A 96 5.23 10.62 5.11
CA ALA A 96 5.45 11.81 4.28
C ALA A 96 5.81 11.46 2.83
N ARG A 97 6.66 10.45 2.63
CA ARG A 97 7.03 9.97 1.30
C ARG A 97 5.84 9.36 0.58
N PHE A 98 5.07 8.50 1.26
CA PHE A 98 3.87 7.88 0.70
C PHE A 98 2.81 8.94 0.35
N ALA A 99 2.53 9.87 1.27
CA ALA A 99 1.63 11.01 1.04
C ALA A 99 2.02 11.81 -0.21
N ALA A 100 3.31 12.12 -0.37
CA ALA A 100 3.80 12.86 -1.53
C ALA A 100 3.60 12.11 -2.86
N LYS A 101 3.75 10.77 -2.89
CA LYS A 101 3.51 9.96 -4.09
C LYS A 101 2.06 10.09 -4.57
N ILE A 102 1.11 10.13 -3.63
CA ILE A 102 -0.33 10.23 -3.93
C ILE A 102 -0.86 11.67 -3.98
N GLY A 103 0.01 12.68 -3.85
CA GLY A 103 -0.32 14.10 -4.01
C GLY A 103 -0.80 14.81 -2.73
N LEU A 104 -0.64 14.20 -1.55
CA LEU A 104 -0.98 14.82 -0.27
C LEU A 104 0.20 15.63 0.29
N SER A 105 -0.12 16.80 0.83
CA SER A 105 0.82 17.64 1.56
C SER A 105 1.05 17.15 2.99
N PRO A 106 2.20 17.45 3.62
CA PRO A 106 2.53 16.95 4.96
C PRO A 106 1.56 17.35 6.07
N ASP A 107 0.88 18.49 5.95
CA ASP A 107 -0.15 18.97 6.88
C ASP A 107 -1.42 18.10 6.89
N ARG A 108 -1.55 17.18 5.93
CA ARG A 108 -2.67 16.22 5.84
C ARG A 108 -2.36 14.88 6.46
N ILE A 109 -1.23 14.77 7.14
CA ILE A 109 -0.77 13.55 7.81
C ILE A 109 -1.04 13.70 9.30
N SER A 110 -1.68 12.70 9.89
CA SER A 110 -1.91 12.62 11.34
C SER A 110 -1.54 11.24 11.85
N PHE A 111 -1.36 11.11 13.16
CA PHE A 111 -1.14 9.83 13.82
C PHE A 111 -2.31 9.54 14.76
N LYS A 112 -2.89 8.35 14.64
CA LYS A 112 -3.88 7.81 15.56
C LYS A 112 -3.83 6.30 15.53
N GLU A 113 -3.40 5.69 16.63
CA GLU A 113 -3.39 4.24 16.79
C GLU A 113 -4.80 3.66 16.60
N LEU A 114 -4.86 2.44 16.05
CA LEU A 114 -6.10 1.70 15.90
C LEU A 114 -6.21 0.72 17.07
N GLU A 115 -7.24 0.88 17.92
CA GLU A 115 -7.41 0.10 19.17
C GLU A 115 -7.35 -1.42 18.96
N SER A 116 -7.74 -1.90 17.78
CA SER A 116 -7.73 -3.31 17.42
C SER A 116 -7.25 -3.50 15.98
N ASN A 117 -5.95 -3.32 15.76
CA ASN A 117 -5.33 -3.42 14.44
C ASN A 117 -5.04 -4.88 13.99
N PHE A 118 -6.05 -5.74 13.99
CA PHE A 118 -5.90 -7.16 13.61
C PHE A 118 -5.35 -7.37 12.20
N TYR A 119 -5.67 -6.44 11.29
CA TYR A 119 -5.20 -6.46 9.91
C TYR A 119 -3.83 -5.81 9.70
N ASP A 120 -3.19 -5.34 10.78
CA ASP A 120 -1.89 -4.68 10.76
C ASP A 120 -1.81 -3.53 9.74
N ILE A 121 -2.87 -2.72 9.69
CA ILE A 121 -3.01 -1.56 8.82
C ILE A 121 -1.93 -0.54 9.19
N ASP A 122 -1.16 -0.09 8.21
CA ASP A 122 -0.15 0.96 8.36
C ASP A 122 -0.79 2.34 8.29
N TYR A 123 -1.65 2.55 7.28
CA TYR A 123 -2.34 3.83 7.07
C TYR A 123 -3.83 3.67 6.77
N SER A 124 -4.64 4.59 7.29
CA SER A 124 -5.99 4.83 6.78
C SER A 124 -6.01 6.11 5.95
N LEU A 125 -6.47 6.00 4.70
CA LEU A 125 -6.75 7.16 3.86
C LEU A 125 -8.22 7.54 4.00
N VAL A 126 -8.48 8.70 4.60
CA VAL A 126 -9.84 9.26 4.69
C VAL A 126 -10.02 10.19 3.51
N VAL A 127 -10.88 9.78 2.56
CA VAL A 127 -11.13 10.49 1.30
C VAL A 127 -12.06 11.66 1.55
N GLY A 128 -11.58 12.87 1.27
CA GLY A 128 -12.37 14.09 1.41
C GLY A 128 -12.96 14.58 0.09
N ALA A 129 -13.74 15.65 0.14
CA ALA A 129 -14.39 16.25 -1.03
C ALA A 129 -13.40 16.73 -2.11
N ASP A 130 -12.14 16.95 -1.73
CA ASP A 130 -11.07 17.36 -2.64
C ASP A 130 -10.37 16.24 -3.41
N TYR A 131 -10.82 14.98 -3.29
CA TYR A 131 -10.15 13.82 -3.89
C TYR A 131 -9.95 13.94 -5.41
N GLU A 132 -10.93 14.47 -6.15
CA GLU A 132 -10.83 14.63 -7.60
C GLU A 132 -9.74 15.63 -8.00
N LYS A 133 -9.56 16.69 -7.20
CA LYS A 133 -8.49 17.67 -7.41
C LYS A 133 -7.13 17.02 -7.22
N LEU A 134 -6.98 16.17 -6.19
CA LEU A 134 -5.73 15.43 -5.95
C LEU A 134 -5.40 14.47 -7.09
N ILE A 135 -6.40 13.77 -7.65
CA ILE A 135 -6.24 12.90 -8.81
C ILE A 135 -5.81 13.70 -10.04
N ALA A 136 -6.45 14.86 -10.27
CA ALA A 136 -6.16 15.71 -11.42
C ALA A 136 -4.73 16.27 -11.39
N LEU A 137 -4.21 16.65 -10.22
CA LEU A 137 -2.85 17.15 -10.04
C LEU A 137 -1.76 16.13 -10.39
N LYS A 138 -2.10 14.84 -10.41
CA LYS A 138 -1.15 13.74 -10.56
C LYS A 138 -1.28 12.97 -11.87
N LYS A 139 -2.11 13.43 -12.82
CA LYS A 139 -2.18 12.80 -14.14
C LYS A 139 -0.76 12.79 -14.76
N PRO A 140 -0.27 11.62 -15.21
CA PRO A 140 0.99 11.57 -15.95
C PRO A 140 0.81 12.37 -17.26
N ASN A 141 1.81 13.21 -17.56
CA ASN A 141 2.03 13.68 -18.94
C ASN A 141 2.46 12.51 -19.82
#